data_AF-A0A661Y187-F1
#
_entry.id   AF-A0A661Y187-F1
#
_cell.length_a   1.000
_cell.length_b   1.000
_cell.length_c   1.000
_cell.angle_alpha   90.00
_cell.angle_beta   90.00
_cell.angle_gamma   90.00
#
_symmetry.space_group_name_H-M   'P 1'
#
loop_
_entity.id
_entity.type
_entity.pdbx_description
1 polymer ?
#
loop_
_entity_poly.entity_id
_entity_poly.type
_entity_poly.pdbx_seq_one_letter_code
_entity_poly.pdbx_strand_id
1 'polypeptide(L)'
;MKRFYLLSALFLFSIAIIAQNQTWTLPGKYLKFPSGGGEPTQYTLPTDPNGDPDEVYVGQQSDFAHNVISKPNGNPWFFIVDGNIYEESGVKIGELERGGGNGVVKGLSEVLVVPQPLGEGNCGCQKFYLFLQNTISQNAGNYPYYAILDMCEPSYWDNNYNGNLFAFGNARVSDMGDIFPNGVPSGNKKGSYMFASTDEIDGVRFIFVAGNGSVHRYKLDSQDLTYEGAIFDLVDFDGNYATNGQDTRSELEVVRLLNGYRIAVPFVTPLARILIMDLNNSGNVLTGTKKIIELSASGNLTSDRGYLHGNEFSPSGDYLFFTHSTNDLNPNPLEYYNVNTETRTAINASGASDFFNSEIELALDGKMYFATSDRLATFSNPDNPGSGTWTNNAVSFGSYTYNKSTAGLPDNAGNNYQSGLYLLPDQIDGMDYFNGIKTIDQVEYTATTSATWTPENNPLNNDGGPVAVIRDELTIQAGVTIRIKNMEIRFEAGAQLLIESTGFLRLQNTVLTNNCDDFWEGVKVEGTTSATQTTSYQGRLMMQSESSIENALVGVTTEVDGLSQSGGIITASSSVFINNLQDVVFMKHPGNNISYFSGCKFKTTENYLGDYTTQVPTHVTL
;
A
#
# COMPACT_ATOMS: atom_id res chain seq x y z
N MET A 1 -50.60 23.10 27.46
CA MET A 1 -49.96 22.40 26.33
C MET A 1 -48.80 23.25 25.82
N LYS A 2 -47.57 22.96 26.27
CA LYS A 2 -46.35 23.61 25.78
C LYS A 2 -45.68 22.65 24.79
N ARG A 3 -45.54 23.08 23.54
CA ARG A 3 -44.87 22.30 22.48
C ARG A 3 -43.35 22.48 22.65
N PHE A 4 -42.65 21.37 22.88
CA PHE A 4 -41.20 21.30 22.77
C PHE A 4 -40.84 21.17 21.29
N TYR A 5 -40.05 22.11 20.76
CA TYR A 5 -39.36 21.94 19.50
C TYR A 5 -38.10 21.12 19.77
N LEU A 6 -38.05 19.90 19.22
CA LEU A 6 -36.84 19.09 19.20
C LEU A 6 -35.93 19.68 18.11
N LEU A 7 -34.84 20.32 18.52
CA LEU A 7 -33.74 20.67 17.62
C LEU A 7 -33.05 19.35 17.22
N SER A 8 -33.28 18.87 16.01
CA SER A 8 -32.47 17.82 15.40
C SER A 8 -31.14 18.43 15.00
N ALA A 9 -30.12 18.28 15.85
CA ALA A 9 -28.74 18.48 15.45
C ALA A 9 -28.37 17.35 14.48
N LEU A 10 -28.34 17.64 13.18
CA LEU A 10 -27.60 16.82 12.23
C LEU A 10 -26.12 16.96 12.62
N PHE A 11 -25.60 15.96 13.34
CA PHE A 11 -24.16 15.73 13.35
C PHE A 11 -23.81 15.24 11.94
N LEU A 12 -23.24 16.14 11.13
CA LEU A 12 -22.38 15.75 10.01
C LEU A 12 -21.21 14.99 10.64
N PHE A 13 -21.31 13.66 10.67
CA PHE A 13 -20.14 12.84 10.88
C PHE A 13 -19.25 13.05 9.66
N SER A 14 -18.12 13.73 9.84
CA SER A 14 -17.00 13.56 8.92
C SER A 14 -16.64 12.09 8.98
N ILE A 15 -16.92 11.37 7.91
CA ILE A 15 -16.39 10.02 7.74
C ILE A 15 -14.89 10.24 7.62
N ALA A 16 -14.14 9.97 8.69
CA ALA A 16 -12.70 9.84 8.58
C ALA A 16 -12.46 8.54 7.82
N ILE A 17 -12.47 8.64 6.49
CA ILE A 17 -11.94 7.59 5.62
C ILE A 17 -10.43 7.71 5.79
N ILE A 18 -9.77 6.73 6.40
CA ILE A 18 -8.32 6.64 6.34
C ILE A 18 -7.95 5.23 5.93
N ALA A 19 -7.40 5.10 4.72
CA ALA A 19 -6.19 4.31 4.50
C ALA A 19 -5.49 4.70 3.17
N GLN A 20 -5.10 5.97 3.08
CA GLN A 20 -4.05 6.41 2.14
C GLN A 20 -2.66 6.20 2.76
N ASN A 21 -1.63 6.12 1.93
CA ASN A 21 -0.25 6.00 2.38
C ASN A 21 0.14 7.15 3.32
N GLN A 22 0.62 6.81 4.52
CA GLN A 22 0.95 7.80 5.55
C GLN A 22 2.29 8.49 5.34
N THR A 23 3.04 8.10 4.33
CA THR A 23 4.39 8.61 4.13
C THR A 23 4.66 8.97 2.69
N TRP A 24 5.35 10.10 2.50
CA TRP A 24 5.93 10.48 1.21
C TRP A 24 7.43 10.39 1.27
N THR A 25 8.06 9.88 0.23
CA THR A 25 9.49 10.08 0.03
C THR A 25 9.77 11.47 -0.49
N LEU A 26 10.89 12.01 -0.04
CA LEU A 26 11.58 13.16 -0.59
C LEU A 26 13.06 12.77 -0.76
N PRO A 27 13.88 13.51 -1.53
CA PRO A 27 15.29 13.19 -1.65
C PRO A 27 16.00 13.04 -0.29
N GLY A 28 16.46 11.82 0.02
CA GLY A 28 17.14 11.45 1.26
C GLY A 28 16.28 11.47 2.53
N LYS A 29 14.97 11.66 2.41
CA LYS A 29 14.05 11.87 3.54
C LYS A 29 12.69 11.26 3.27
N TYR A 30 11.87 11.17 4.31
CA TYR A 30 10.46 10.90 4.16
C TYR A 30 9.61 11.79 5.09
N LEU A 31 8.39 12.10 4.67
CA LEU A 31 7.42 12.87 5.43
C LEU A 31 6.30 11.95 5.90
N LYS A 32 6.08 11.88 7.20
CA LYS A 32 4.97 11.14 7.80
C LYS A 32 3.82 12.10 8.11
N PHE A 33 2.65 11.78 7.59
CA PHE A 33 1.41 12.50 7.83
C PHE A 33 0.66 11.85 8.98
N PRO A 34 0.35 12.58 10.07
CA PRO A 34 -0.37 12.01 11.19
C PRO A 34 -1.82 11.71 10.83
N SER A 35 -2.33 10.57 11.30
CA SER A 35 -3.74 10.22 11.23
C SER A 35 -4.58 11.31 11.91
N GLY A 36 -5.39 12.05 11.15
CA GLY A 36 -6.26 13.11 11.68
C GLY A 36 -5.84 14.56 11.39
N GLY A 37 -4.96 14.80 10.42
CA GLY A 37 -4.74 16.14 9.84
C GLY A 37 -3.87 17.10 10.66
N GLY A 38 -2.92 16.55 11.43
CA GLY A 38 -1.83 17.33 12.03
C GLY A 38 -0.72 17.66 11.01
N GLU A 39 0.22 18.51 11.42
CA GLU A 39 1.36 18.87 10.58
C GLU A 39 2.27 17.64 10.30
N PRO A 40 2.77 17.48 9.06
CA PRO A 40 3.64 16.37 8.71
C PRO A 40 4.97 16.45 9.46
N THR A 41 5.50 15.29 9.82
CA THR A 41 6.81 15.17 10.48
C THR A 41 7.83 14.58 9.52
N GLN A 42 9.00 15.20 9.41
CA GLN A 42 10.06 14.76 8.51
C GLN A 42 11.06 13.83 9.23
N TYR A 43 11.44 12.75 8.56
CA TYR A 43 12.43 11.78 8.99
C TYR A 43 13.49 11.57 7.91
N THR A 44 14.66 11.08 8.30
CA THR A 44 15.68 10.63 7.34
C THR A 44 15.28 9.26 6.82
N LEU A 45 15.48 8.99 5.53
CA LEU A 45 15.39 7.61 5.05
C LEU A 45 16.44 6.74 5.77
N PRO A 46 16.13 5.45 6.02
CA PRO A 46 17.09 4.50 6.59
C PRO A 46 18.35 4.47 5.72
N THR A 47 19.51 4.79 6.29
CA THR A 47 20.77 4.86 5.53
C THR A 47 21.89 4.17 6.30
N ASP A 48 22.78 3.49 5.56
CA ASP A 48 24.10 3.12 6.05
C ASP A 48 25.16 3.84 5.19
N PRO A 49 25.63 5.03 5.60
CA PRO A 49 26.58 5.82 4.82
C PRO A 49 27.93 5.14 4.56
N ASN A 50 28.25 4.06 5.27
CA ASN A 50 29.50 3.31 5.09
C ASN A 50 29.28 1.96 4.42
N GLY A 51 28.03 1.57 4.16
CA GLY A 51 27.71 0.32 3.49
C GLY A 51 27.99 0.38 1.98
N ASP A 52 27.96 -0.78 1.35
CA ASP A 52 28.13 -0.88 -0.10
C ASP A 52 26.90 -0.26 -0.80
N PRO A 53 27.05 0.79 -1.63
CA PRO A 53 25.93 1.42 -2.34
C PRO A 53 25.17 0.45 -3.27
N ASP A 54 25.76 -0.69 -3.62
CA ASP A 54 25.10 -1.74 -4.40
C ASP A 54 24.20 -2.64 -3.53
N GLU A 55 24.41 -2.66 -2.21
CA GLU A 55 23.70 -3.53 -1.24
C GLU A 55 22.77 -2.75 -0.30
N VAL A 56 23.05 -1.47 -0.01
CA VAL A 56 22.27 -0.65 0.92
C VAL A 56 22.07 0.78 0.41
N TYR A 57 21.04 1.44 0.93
CA TYR A 57 20.80 2.86 0.64
C TYR A 57 21.78 3.73 1.43
N VAL A 58 22.58 4.52 0.72
CA VAL A 58 23.64 5.36 1.31
C VAL A 58 23.23 6.84 1.39
N GLY A 59 21.95 7.15 1.13
CA GLY A 59 21.41 8.51 1.19
C GLY A 59 21.48 9.29 -0.12
N GLN A 60 21.68 8.60 -1.25
CA GLN A 60 21.70 9.22 -2.57
C GLN A 60 20.33 9.82 -2.92
N GLN A 61 20.34 10.99 -3.59
CA GLN A 61 19.11 11.56 -4.11
C GLN A 61 18.60 10.75 -5.31
N SER A 62 17.29 10.76 -5.53
CA SER A 62 16.71 10.23 -6.76
C SER A 62 16.98 11.20 -7.90
N ASP A 63 17.55 10.71 -9.00
CA ASP A 63 17.64 11.45 -10.26
C ASP A 63 16.41 11.22 -11.14
N PHE A 64 15.70 10.12 -10.87
CA PHE A 64 14.56 9.64 -11.63
C PHE A 64 13.32 9.65 -10.74
N ALA A 65 12.74 8.49 -10.43
CA ALA A 65 11.56 8.39 -9.61
C ALA A 65 11.86 7.77 -8.25
N HIS A 66 11.07 8.18 -7.26
CA HIS A 66 11.07 7.62 -5.92
C HIS A 66 9.66 7.39 -5.42
N ASN A 67 9.47 6.36 -4.61
CA ASN A 67 8.22 6.12 -3.91
C ASN A 67 8.50 5.39 -2.59
N VAL A 68 7.58 5.41 -1.64
CA VAL A 68 7.65 4.64 -0.39
C VAL A 68 6.29 4.08 -0.11
N ILE A 69 6.22 2.83 0.30
CA ILE A 69 5.01 2.25 0.87
C ILE A 69 5.19 2.19 2.38
N SER A 70 4.19 2.62 3.14
CA SER A 70 4.22 2.54 4.60
C SER A 70 3.45 1.34 5.11
N LYS A 71 3.90 0.80 6.24
CA LYS A 71 3.05 0.02 7.13
C LYS A 71 1.98 0.94 7.75
N PRO A 72 0.85 0.42 8.27
CA PRO A 72 -0.19 1.23 8.92
C PRO A 72 0.27 2.05 10.14
N ASN A 73 1.40 1.69 10.75
CA ASN A 73 2.05 2.49 11.80
C ASN A 73 2.81 3.72 11.25
N GLY A 74 2.84 3.89 9.92
CA GLY A 74 3.49 4.97 9.18
C GLY A 74 5.01 4.90 9.13
N ASN A 75 5.60 3.73 9.40
CA ASN A 75 6.99 3.46 9.05
C ASN A 75 7.07 2.88 7.63
N PRO A 76 8.18 3.07 6.89
CA PRO A 76 8.36 2.42 5.60
C PRO A 76 8.20 0.90 5.72
N TRP A 77 7.50 0.31 4.76
CA TRP A 77 7.52 -1.12 4.48
C TRP A 77 8.67 -1.42 3.51
N PHE A 78 8.73 -0.65 2.43
CA PHE A 78 9.85 -0.56 1.51
C PHE A 78 9.81 0.80 0.81
N PHE A 79 10.91 1.18 0.19
CA PHE A 79 10.99 2.38 -0.65
C PHE A 79 11.79 2.11 -1.91
N ILE A 80 11.48 2.89 -2.95
CA ILE A 80 12.07 2.79 -4.27
C ILE A 80 12.85 4.08 -4.54
N VAL A 81 14.09 3.95 -4.99
CA VAL A 81 14.92 5.06 -5.49
C VAL A 81 15.58 4.64 -6.78
N ASP A 82 15.20 5.29 -7.88
CA ASP A 82 15.78 5.08 -9.21
C ASP A 82 15.77 3.61 -9.65
N GLY A 83 14.69 2.90 -9.32
CA GLY A 83 14.47 1.48 -9.64
C GLY A 83 15.16 0.47 -8.71
N ASN A 84 15.90 0.93 -7.71
CA ASN A 84 16.34 0.08 -6.60
C ASN A 84 15.26 0.05 -5.52
N ILE A 85 15.01 -1.12 -4.94
CA ILE A 85 14.02 -1.34 -3.90
C ILE A 85 14.74 -1.70 -2.61
N TYR A 86 14.45 -0.95 -1.56
CA TYR A 86 15.04 -1.10 -0.24
C TYR A 86 13.96 -1.40 0.78
N GLU A 87 14.23 -2.32 1.73
CA GLU A 87 13.34 -2.57 2.86
C GLU A 87 13.49 -1.49 3.95
N GLU A 88 12.76 -1.64 5.06
CA GLU A 88 12.63 -0.63 6.11
C GLU A 88 13.93 -0.24 6.83
N SER A 89 14.98 -1.06 6.80
CA SER A 89 16.31 -0.73 7.34
C SER A 89 17.27 -0.14 6.30
N GLY A 90 16.85 -0.08 5.03
CA GLY A 90 17.63 0.45 3.92
C GLY A 90 18.46 -0.60 3.18
N VAL A 91 18.28 -1.89 3.46
CA VAL A 91 18.92 -2.98 2.71
C VAL A 91 18.20 -3.19 1.38
N LYS A 92 18.96 -3.37 0.30
CA LYS A 92 18.42 -3.60 -1.03
C LYS A 92 17.82 -5.00 -1.11
N ILE A 93 16.54 -5.06 -1.47
CA ILE A 93 15.78 -6.30 -1.68
C ILE A 93 15.47 -6.56 -3.15
N GLY A 94 15.61 -5.55 -4.01
CA GLY A 94 15.33 -5.70 -5.42
C GLY A 94 15.91 -4.61 -6.30
N GLU A 95 15.97 -4.90 -7.59
CA GLU A 95 16.30 -3.97 -8.66
C GLU A 95 15.38 -4.25 -9.84
N LEU A 96 14.78 -3.19 -10.39
CA LEU A 96 13.89 -3.24 -11.54
C LEU A 96 14.68 -3.45 -12.85
N GLU A 97 15.39 -4.58 -12.96
CA GLU A 97 16.32 -4.88 -14.04
C GLU A 97 15.62 -5.42 -15.29
N ARG A 98 15.96 -4.85 -16.46
CA ARG A 98 15.64 -5.44 -17.77
C ARG A 98 16.60 -6.58 -18.07
N GLY A 99 16.06 -7.75 -18.35
CA GLY A 99 16.86 -8.93 -18.68
C GLY A 99 17.82 -8.70 -19.85
N GLY A 100 18.94 -9.43 -19.84
CA GLY A 100 19.97 -9.36 -20.87
C GLY A 100 20.97 -8.21 -20.71
N GLY A 101 21.11 -7.64 -19.51
CA GLY A 101 22.06 -6.56 -19.22
C GLY A 101 21.63 -5.19 -19.75
N ASN A 102 20.32 -4.98 -19.95
CA ASN A 102 19.75 -3.75 -20.52
C ASN A 102 19.49 -2.66 -19.46
N GLY A 103 20.05 -2.83 -18.25
CA GLY A 103 20.03 -1.86 -17.16
C GLY A 103 18.71 -1.79 -16.39
N VAL A 104 18.68 -0.86 -15.44
CA VAL A 104 17.56 -0.64 -14.50
C VAL A 104 16.48 0.24 -15.11
N VAL A 105 15.22 -0.12 -14.87
CA VAL A 105 14.05 0.72 -15.11
C VAL A 105 13.86 1.66 -13.92
N LYS A 106 14.21 2.93 -14.12
CA LYS A 106 14.31 3.90 -13.02
C LYS A 106 13.05 4.75 -12.78
N GLY A 107 12.08 4.66 -13.68
CA GLY A 107 10.95 5.60 -13.74
C GLY A 107 11.33 6.91 -14.45
N LEU A 108 10.40 7.54 -15.15
CA LEU A 108 10.64 8.85 -15.81
C LEU A 108 9.60 9.88 -15.39
N SER A 109 8.32 9.53 -15.47
CA SER A 109 7.24 10.40 -14.98
C SER A 109 6.91 9.99 -13.56
N GLU A 110 6.40 8.79 -13.34
CA GLU A 110 6.10 8.32 -11.98
C GLU A 110 6.57 6.88 -11.75
N VAL A 111 6.37 6.39 -10.51
CA VAL A 111 6.36 4.97 -10.14
C VAL A 111 5.11 4.74 -9.32
N LEU A 112 4.09 4.11 -9.92
CA LEU A 112 2.84 3.72 -9.27
C LEU A 112 3.03 2.37 -8.56
N VAL A 113 2.60 2.23 -7.30
CA VAL A 113 2.85 1.04 -6.47
C VAL A 113 1.55 0.39 -5.98
N VAL A 114 0.83 -0.32 -6.83
CA VAL A 114 -0.52 -0.81 -6.49
C VAL A 114 -0.45 -2.10 -5.66
N PRO A 115 -0.97 -2.13 -4.43
CA PRO A 115 -1.12 -3.38 -3.70
C PRO A 115 -2.16 -4.28 -4.36
N GLN A 116 -1.81 -5.55 -4.52
CA GLN A 116 -2.75 -6.56 -4.98
C GLN A 116 -3.87 -6.74 -3.93
N PRO A 117 -5.16 -6.70 -4.31
CA PRO A 117 -6.26 -7.06 -3.44
C PRO A 117 -6.02 -8.42 -2.78
N LEU A 118 -6.29 -8.55 -1.49
CA LEU A 118 -6.03 -9.81 -0.80
C LEU A 118 -7.00 -10.89 -1.27
N GLY A 119 -6.48 -12.09 -1.52
CA GLY A 119 -7.30 -13.30 -1.61
C GLY A 119 -7.63 -13.85 -0.22
N GLU A 120 -8.63 -14.73 -0.16
CA GLU A 120 -8.88 -15.55 1.03
C GLU A 120 -7.57 -16.26 1.43
N GLY A 121 -7.11 -16.08 2.67
CA GLY A 121 -5.96 -16.79 3.24
C GLY A 121 -4.57 -16.11 3.17
N ASN A 122 -4.39 -14.97 2.50
CA ASN A 122 -3.10 -14.27 2.43
C ASN A 122 -3.13 -12.93 3.17
N CYS A 123 -3.08 -12.93 4.50
CA CYS A 123 -2.89 -11.71 5.27
C CYS A 123 -1.52 -11.74 5.92
N GLY A 124 -0.98 -10.55 6.15
CA GLY A 124 0.32 -10.37 6.74
C GLY A 124 1.49 -10.24 5.76
N CYS A 125 1.40 -10.78 4.55
CA CYS A 125 2.39 -10.51 3.51
C CYS A 125 1.69 -10.05 2.22
N GLN A 126 2.25 -9.01 1.60
CA GLN A 126 1.57 -8.22 0.56
C GLN A 126 2.35 -8.30 -0.76
N LYS A 127 1.61 -8.50 -1.85
CA LYS A 127 2.12 -8.35 -3.21
C LYS A 127 1.84 -6.96 -3.74
N PHE A 128 2.80 -6.37 -4.43
CA PHE A 128 2.68 -5.06 -5.05
C PHE A 128 2.98 -5.15 -6.53
N TYR A 129 2.12 -4.53 -7.33
CA TYR A 129 2.35 -4.28 -8.75
C TYR A 129 2.95 -2.90 -8.92
N LEU A 130 4.16 -2.86 -9.45
CA LEU A 130 4.91 -1.63 -9.66
C LEU A 130 4.76 -1.26 -11.13
N PHE A 131 4.25 -0.07 -11.45
CA PHE A 131 4.14 0.44 -12.82
C PHE A 131 5.02 1.65 -12.99
N LEU A 132 5.76 1.67 -14.08
CA LEU A 132 6.72 2.73 -14.36
C LEU A 132 7.08 2.73 -15.83
N GLN A 133 7.72 3.80 -16.28
CA GLN A 133 8.25 3.89 -17.64
C GLN A 133 9.73 4.20 -17.67
N ASN A 134 10.42 3.77 -18.73
CA ASN A 134 11.81 4.14 -18.96
C ASN A 134 12.15 4.15 -20.46
N THR A 135 13.22 4.85 -20.82
CA THR A 135 13.76 4.88 -22.17
C THR A 135 14.69 3.66 -22.39
N ILE A 136 14.64 3.01 -23.55
CA ILE A 136 15.56 1.89 -23.89
C ILE A 136 16.89 2.39 -24.48
N SER A 137 16.91 3.56 -25.13
CA SER A 137 18.12 4.23 -25.62
C SER A 137 17.82 5.67 -26.03
N GLN A 138 18.84 6.53 -26.22
CA GLN A 138 18.67 7.95 -26.59
C GLN A 138 17.79 8.21 -27.84
N ASN A 139 17.58 7.20 -28.69
CA ASN A 139 16.76 7.26 -29.90
C ASN A 139 15.53 6.32 -29.87
N ALA A 140 15.38 5.49 -28.84
CA ALA A 140 14.21 4.64 -28.66
C ALA A 140 13.12 5.39 -27.89
N GLY A 141 11.85 5.09 -28.17
CA GLY A 141 10.74 5.63 -27.40
C GLY A 141 10.82 5.27 -25.92
N ASN A 142 9.96 5.89 -25.11
CA ASN A 142 9.68 5.40 -23.77
C ASN A 142 8.84 4.13 -23.87
N TYR A 143 8.96 3.26 -22.88
CA TYR A 143 8.19 2.01 -22.79
C TYR A 143 7.59 1.89 -21.39
N PRO A 144 6.35 1.39 -21.28
CA PRO A 144 5.73 1.10 -20.01
C PRO A 144 6.17 -0.29 -19.53
N TYR A 145 6.49 -0.38 -18.24
CA TYR A 145 6.90 -1.60 -17.57
C TYR A 145 6.01 -1.86 -16.37
N TYR A 146 5.92 -3.13 -16.00
CA TYR A 146 5.44 -3.51 -14.70
C TYR A 146 6.37 -4.53 -14.02
N ALA A 147 6.31 -4.59 -12.70
CA ALA A 147 6.96 -5.62 -11.90
C ALA A 147 6.03 -6.08 -10.78
N ILE A 148 6.31 -7.26 -10.23
CA ILE A 148 5.57 -7.81 -9.10
C ILE A 148 6.58 -7.99 -7.96
N LEU A 149 6.39 -7.24 -6.88
CA LEU A 149 7.15 -7.37 -5.65
C LEU A 149 6.33 -8.17 -4.64
N ASP A 150 6.85 -9.32 -4.25
CA ASP A 150 6.23 -10.20 -3.28
C ASP A 150 6.92 -10.09 -1.92
N MET A 151 6.29 -9.40 -0.97
CA MET A 151 6.81 -9.26 0.39
C MET A 151 6.58 -10.52 1.25
N CYS A 152 5.96 -11.58 0.69
CA CYS A 152 5.83 -12.88 1.34
C CYS A 152 7.10 -13.72 1.20
N GLU A 153 7.85 -13.50 0.12
CA GLU A 153 8.95 -14.36 -0.28
C GLU A 153 10.31 -13.77 0.15
N PRO A 154 11.29 -14.62 0.52
CA PRO A 154 12.66 -14.17 0.75
C PRO A 154 13.22 -13.46 -0.48
N SER A 155 13.91 -12.35 -0.25
CA SER A 155 14.58 -11.60 -1.31
C SER A 155 15.63 -12.48 -2.01
N TYR A 156 15.69 -12.34 -3.32
CA TYR A 156 16.73 -12.96 -4.15
C TYR A 156 18.14 -12.44 -3.81
N TRP A 157 18.24 -11.19 -3.33
CA TRP A 157 19.52 -10.53 -3.03
C TRP A 157 20.06 -10.94 -1.66
N ASP A 158 19.19 -10.99 -0.65
CA ASP A 158 19.52 -11.45 0.70
C ASP A 158 18.32 -12.15 1.31
N ASN A 159 18.45 -13.46 1.52
CA ASN A 159 17.38 -14.32 2.02
C ASN A 159 17.04 -14.09 3.51
N ASN A 160 17.77 -13.22 4.20
CA ASN A 160 17.41 -12.77 5.55
C ASN A 160 16.29 -11.72 5.55
N TYR A 161 15.99 -11.13 4.38
CA TYR A 161 14.95 -10.13 4.21
C TYR A 161 13.85 -10.64 3.28
N ASN A 162 12.64 -10.14 3.49
CA ASN A 162 11.51 -10.39 2.60
C ASN A 162 11.43 -9.34 1.49
N GLY A 163 10.86 -9.72 0.34
CA GLY A 163 10.69 -8.86 -0.82
C GLY A 163 11.37 -9.45 -2.04
N ASN A 164 10.69 -10.36 -2.72
CA ASN A 164 11.18 -10.98 -3.94
C ASN A 164 10.51 -10.36 -5.18
N LEU A 165 11.32 -9.95 -6.15
CA LEU A 165 10.80 -9.54 -7.46
C LEU A 165 10.55 -10.77 -8.34
N PHE A 166 9.33 -10.88 -8.86
CA PHE A 166 8.98 -11.96 -9.79
C PHE A 166 9.89 -11.94 -11.03
N ALA A 167 10.30 -13.14 -11.46
CA ALA A 167 11.23 -13.31 -12.56
C ALA A 167 10.49 -13.49 -13.90
N PHE A 168 10.73 -12.59 -14.84
CA PHE A 168 10.29 -12.72 -16.23
C PHE A 168 11.46 -13.25 -17.07
N GLY A 169 11.76 -14.55 -16.89
CA GLY A 169 12.98 -15.14 -17.41
C GLY A 169 14.22 -14.54 -16.74
N ASN A 170 15.07 -13.85 -17.51
CA ASN A 170 16.25 -13.17 -16.99
C ASN A 170 15.98 -11.71 -16.54
N ALA A 171 14.72 -11.25 -16.57
CA ALA A 171 14.34 -9.90 -16.16
C ALA A 171 13.63 -9.90 -14.80
N ARG A 172 13.56 -8.73 -14.16
CA ARG A 172 12.77 -8.44 -12.95
C ARG A 172 11.67 -7.41 -13.19
N VAL A 173 11.53 -6.97 -14.44
CA VAL A 173 10.43 -6.19 -14.99
C VAL A 173 9.96 -6.85 -16.28
N SER A 174 8.70 -6.70 -16.62
CA SER A 174 8.14 -7.07 -17.92
C SER A 174 7.65 -5.81 -18.64
N ASP A 175 7.81 -5.78 -19.96
CA ASP A 175 7.18 -4.74 -20.78
C ASP A 175 5.67 -4.97 -20.71
N MET A 176 4.88 -3.93 -20.47
CA MET A 176 3.41 -4.12 -20.46
C MET A 176 2.90 -4.65 -21.81
N GLY A 177 3.69 -4.51 -22.88
CA GLY A 177 3.56 -5.22 -24.16
C GLY A 177 3.25 -6.71 -24.06
N ASP A 178 3.81 -7.39 -23.05
CA ASP A 178 3.64 -8.83 -22.85
C ASP A 178 2.21 -9.18 -22.41
N ILE A 179 1.53 -8.26 -21.71
CA ILE A 179 0.12 -8.38 -21.31
C ILE A 179 -0.85 -7.70 -22.30
N PHE A 180 -0.33 -7.05 -23.34
CA PHE A 180 -1.12 -6.52 -24.46
C PHE A 180 -1.28 -7.57 -25.59
N PRO A 181 -2.50 -8.09 -25.85
CA PRO A 181 -2.71 -9.16 -26.83
C PRO A 181 -2.41 -8.81 -28.30
N ASN A 182 -2.08 -7.56 -28.64
CA ASN A 182 -1.77 -7.12 -30.00
C ASN A 182 -0.43 -6.35 -30.13
N GLY A 183 0.46 -6.49 -29.14
CA GLY A 183 1.77 -5.84 -29.12
C GLY A 183 1.72 -4.36 -28.76
N VAL A 184 2.84 -3.86 -28.22
CA VAL A 184 3.05 -2.43 -27.96
C VAL A 184 2.81 -1.67 -29.25
N PRO A 185 2.04 -0.57 -29.25
CA PRO A 185 1.96 0.28 -30.42
C PRO A 185 3.37 0.71 -30.86
N SER A 186 3.68 0.39 -32.12
CA SER A 186 5.02 0.40 -32.73
C SER A 186 5.90 1.58 -32.33
N GLY A 187 7.15 1.23 -31.97
CA GLY A 187 8.21 2.13 -31.50
C GLY A 187 8.53 3.33 -32.40
N ASN A 188 9.16 4.32 -31.75
CA ASN A 188 9.62 5.65 -32.19
C ASN A 188 8.85 6.85 -31.61
N LYS A 189 7.96 6.67 -30.63
CA LYS A 189 7.28 7.81 -29.98
C LYS A 189 7.94 8.15 -28.64
N LYS A 190 8.36 9.41 -28.51
CA LYS A 190 9.07 9.98 -27.34
C LYS A 190 8.14 10.40 -26.19
N GLY A 191 6.93 9.83 -26.13
CA GLY A 191 5.91 10.27 -25.18
C GLY A 191 5.95 9.61 -23.82
N SER A 192 5.58 10.32 -22.76
CA SER A 192 5.36 9.72 -21.44
C SER A 192 4.13 8.81 -21.45
N TYR A 193 4.29 7.62 -20.88
CA TYR A 193 3.19 6.83 -20.33
C TYR A 193 2.87 7.36 -18.94
N MET A 194 1.58 7.42 -18.64
CA MET A 194 1.07 7.89 -17.35
C MET A 194 0.16 6.81 -16.76
N PHE A 195 0.22 6.62 -15.46
CA PHE A 195 -0.44 5.55 -14.73
C PHE A 195 -1.36 6.14 -13.65
N ALA A 196 -2.46 5.44 -13.35
CA ALA A 196 -3.34 5.76 -12.23
C ALA A 196 -4.04 4.49 -11.75
N SER A 197 -4.39 4.40 -10.47
CA SER A 197 -5.14 3.26 -9.94
C SER A 197 -6.37 3.73 -9.17
N THR A 198 -7.41 2.91 -9.17
CA THR A 198 -8.55 3.13 -8.26
C THR A 198 -8.28 2.57 -6.86
N ASP A 199 -9.15 2.95 -5.93
CA ASP A 199 -9.42 2.24 -4.69
C ASP A 199 -9.88 0.80 -4.98
N GLU A 200 -9.82 -0.04 -3.96
CA GLU A 200 -10.34 -1.40 -4.05
C GLU A 200 -11.83 -1.44 -3.77
N ILE A 201 -12.58 -2.04 -4.69
CA ILE A 201 -14.01 -2.29 -4.56
C ILE A 201 -14.29 -3.73 -4.92
N ASP A 202 -14.95 -4.45 -4.02
CA ASP A 202 -15.31 -5.85 -4.19
C ASP A 202 -14.10 -6.72 -4.61
N GLY A 203 -12.93 -6.47 -4.02
CA GLY A 203 -11.69 -7.21 -4.29
C GLY A 203 -11.01 -6.86 -5.62
N VAL A 204 -11.34 -5.72 -6.22
CA VAL A 204 -10.84 -5.29 -7.54
C VAL A 204 -10.31 -3.87 -7.49
N ARG A 205 -9.16 -3.65 -8.13
CA ARG A 205 -8.63 -2.34 -8.51
C ARG A 205 -8.55 -2.23 -10.03
N PHE A 206 -8.82 -1.05 -10.57
CA PHE A 206 -8.53 -0.73 -11.96
C PHE A 206 -7.27 0.08 -12.06
N ILE A 207 -6.37 -0.31 -12.97
CA ILE A 207 -5.18 0.45 -13.33
C ILE A 207 -5.40 1.01 -14.72
N PHE A 208 -5.28 2.32 -14.85
CA PHE A 208 -5.37 3.02 -16.11
C PHE A 208 -3.97 3.36 -16.61
N VAL A 209 -3.75 3.16 -17.91
CA VAL A 209 -2.49 3.48 -18.57
C VAL A 209 -2.79 4.37 -19.76
N ALA A 210 -2.40 5.63 -19.67
CA ALA A 210 -2.49 6.57 -20.78
C ALA A 210 -1.20 6.50 -21.62
N GLY A 211 -1.35 6.24 -22.91
CA GLY A 211 -0.22 6.08 -23.81
C GLY A 211 -0.67 5.89 -25.25
N ASN A 212 0.17 6.28 -26.22
CA ASN A 212 -0.06 6.06 -27.65
C ASN A 212 -1.40 6.59 -28.24
N GLY A 213 -2.06 7.55 -27.60
CA GLY A 213 -3.31 8.14 -28.13
C GLY A 213 -4.55 7.46 -27.61
N SER A 214 -4.44 6.64 -26.56
CA SER A 214 -5.53 5.91 -25.94
C SER A 214 -5.32 5.82 -24.43
N VAL A 215 -6.40 5.55 -23.71
CA VAL A 215 -6.33 5.14 -22.30
C VAL A 215 -6.77 3.70 -22.22
N HIS A 216 -5.91 2.88 -21.62
CA HIS A 216 -6.06 1.46 -21.43
C HIS A 216 -6.45 1.15 -20.00
N ARG A 217 -7.22 0.07 -19.80
CA ARG A 217 -7.61 -0.40 -18.47
C ARG A 217 -7.08 -1.82 -18.23
N TYR A 218 -6.56 -2.01 -17.03
CA TYR A 218 -6.23 -3.29 -16.45
C TYR A 218 -7.06 -3.49 -15.19
N LYS A 219 -7.40 -4.75 -14.91
CA LYS A 219 -8.09 -5.18 -13.71
C LYS A 219 -7.09 -5.96 -12.86
N LEU A 220 -6.90 -5.54 -11.62
CA LEU A 220 -6.11 -6.26 -10.63
C LEU A 220 -7.05 -6.80 -9.57
N ASP A 221 -7.01 -8.11 -9.35
CA ASP A 221 -7.73 -8.80 -8.27
C ASP A 221 -6.78 -9.71 -7.48
N SER A 222 -7.34 -10.52 -6.59
CA SER A 222 -6.56 -11.42 -5.73
C SER A 222 -5.75 -12.48 -6.48
N GLN A 223 -6.02 -12.70 -7.77
CA GLN A 223 -5.31 -13.68 -8.57
C GLN A 223 -4.17 -13.01 -9.35
N ASP A 224 -4.49 -12.06 -10.23
CA ASP A 224 -3.51 -11.50 -11.16
C ASP A 224 -3.95 -10.14 -11.76
N LEU A 225 -3.07 -9.54 -12.55
CA LEU A 225 -3.34 -8.39 -13.40
C LEU A 225 -3.84 -8.86 -14.78
N THR A 226 -5.02 -8.41 -15.18
CA THR A 226 -5.64 -8.74 -16.48
C THR A 226 -5.87 -7.49 -17.33
N TYR A 227 -5.48 -7.51 -18.61
CA TYR A 227 -5.79 -6.44 -19.55
C TYR A 227 -7.25 -6.51 -20.04
N GLU A 228 -7.98 -5.39 -19.96
CA GLU A 228 -9.40 -5.33 -20.34
C GLU A 228 -9.67 -4.50 -21.62
N GLY A 229 -8.66 -3.88 -22.21
CA GLY A 229 -8.79 -3.11 -23.45
C GLY A 229 -8.54 -1.60 -23.31
N ALA A 230 -8.62 -0.90 -24.45
CA ALA A 230 -8.72 0.56 -24.45
C ALA A 230 -10.14 0.96 -24.05
N ILE A 231 -10.26 1.90 -23.10
CA ILE A 231 -11.55 2.44 -22.67
C ILE A 231 -11.99 3.63 -23.50
N PHE A 232 -11.05 4.33 -24.14
CA PHE A 232 -11.30 5.35 -25.16
C PHE A 232 -10.01 5.73 -25.90
N ASP A 233 -10.17 6.26 -27.10
CA ASP A 233 -9.10 6.83 -27.91
C ASP A 233 -9.11 8.37 -27.80
N LEU A 234 -7.94 8.98 -27.57
CA LEU A 234 -7.76 10.42 -27.53
C LEU A 234 -7.99 11.07 -28.91
N VAL A 235 -7.78 10.31 -30.00
CA VAL A 235 -8.04 10.78 -31.38
C VAL A 235 -9.52 11.07 -31.63
N ASP A 236 -10.43 10.37 -30.96
CA ASP A 236 -11.88 10.58 -31.09
C ASP A 236 -12.30 11.96 -30.56
N PHE A 237 -11.44 12.61 -29.78
CA PHE A 237 -11.73 13.89 -29.15
C PHE A 237 -11.09 15.10 -29.83
N ASP A 238 -10.09 14.89 -30.70
CA ASP A 238 -9.38 15.96 -31.42
C ASP A 238 -9.44 15.84 -32.95
N GLY A 239 -9.86 14.70 -33.52
CA GLY A 239 -9.99 14.51 -34.97
C GLY A 239 -8.67 14.51 -35.74
N ASN A 240 -7.54 14.73 -35.08
CA ASN A 240 -6.18 14.56 -35.57
C ASN A 240 -5.51 13.39 -34.83
N TYR A 241 -4.49 12.79 -35.46
CA TYR A 241 -3.62 11.86 -34.76
C TYR A 241 -3.02 12.58 -33.56
N ALA A 242 -3.48 12.21 -32.37
CA ALA A 242 -2.90 12.64 -31.14
C ALA A 242 -1.42 12.23 -31.19
N THR A 243 -0.51 13.16 -31.47
CA THR A 243 0.93 12.91 -31.41
C THR A 243 1.30 12.87 -29.93
N ASN A 244 0.86 11.79 -29.28
CA ASN A 244 0.85 11.67 -27.84
C ASN A 244 2.25 11.80 -27.27
N GLY A 245 2.33 12.63 -26.24
CA GLY A 245 3.41 12.63 -25.26
C GLY A 245 4.74 13.22 -25.71
N GLN A 246 4.98 13.50 -27.01
CA GLN A 246 6.34 13.94 -27.43
C GLN A 246 6.84 15.16 -26.65
N ASP A 247 5.93 15.96 -26.08
CA ASP A 247 6.25 17.17 -25.35
C ASP A 247 5.48 17.33 -24.00
N THR A 248 4.77 16.31 -23.48
CA THR A 248 4.07 16.44 -22.18
C THR A 248 4.54 15.38 -21.20
N ARG A 249 4.96 15.85 -20.04
CA ARG A 249 5.41 15.03 -18.92
C ARG A 249 4.57 15.45 -17.72
N SER A 250 3.50 14.69 -17.50
CA SER A 250 2.49 14.91 -16.48
C SER A 250 2.11 13.55 -15.88
N GLU A 251 1.16 13.55 -14.96
CA GLU A 251 0.54 12.38 -14.35
C GLU A 251 -0.89 12.15 -14.87
N LEU A 252 -1.36 10.91 -14.76
CA LEU A 252 -2.74 10.54 -15.05
C LEU A 252 -3.48 10.53 -13.72
N GLU A 253 -4.62 11.21 -13.63
CA GLU A 253 -5.35 11.25 -12.37
C GLU A 253 -6.68 10.54 -12.41
N VAL A 254 -7.03 9.92 -11.29
CA VAL A 254 -8.35 9.35 -11.05
C VAL A 254 -8.82 9.70 -9.66
N VAL A 255 -10.11 10.03 -9.50
CA VAL A 255 -10.73 10.32 -8.20
C VAL A 255 -12.01 9.54 -8.02
N ARG A 256 -12.26 9.06 -6.80
CA ARG A 256 -13.48 8.34 -6.43
C ARG A 256 -14.67 9.30 -6.36
N LEU A 257 -15.77 8.93 -7.00
CA LEU A 257 -17.07 9.60 -6.90
C LEU A 257 -18.08 8.68 -6.18
N LEU A 258 -19.22 9.23 -5.77
CA LEU A 258 -20.30 8.46 -5.13
C LEU A 258 -20.76 7.24 -5.96
N ASN A 259 -20.75 7.35 -7.30
CA ASN A 259 -21.26 6.33 -8.22
C ASN A 259 -20.24 5.93 -9.30
N GLY A 260 -18.95 6.03 -9.02
CA GLY A 260 -17.91 5.68 -9.98
C GLY A 260 -16.64 6.45 -9.74
N TYR A 261 -16.03 6.92 -10.83
CA TYR A 261 -14.75 7.62 -10.82
C TYR A 261 -14.79 8.81 -11.76
N ARG A 262 -13.81 9.70 -11.64
CA ARG A 262 -13.50 10.72 -12.63
C ARG A 262 -12.04 10.65 -12.96
N ILE A 263 -11.71 10.70 -14.25
CA ILE A 263 -10.34 10.60 -14.76
C ILE A 263 -9.94 11.91 -15.45
N ALA A 264 -8.71 12.36 -15.25
CA ALA A 264 -8.10 13.50 -15.94
C ALA A 264 -6.85 13.04 -16.69
N VAL A 265 -6.84 13.25 -18.01
CA VAL A 265 -5.78 12.78 -18.91
C VAL A 265 -5.12 13.98 -19.59
N PRO A 266 -3.88 14.32 -19.23
CA PRO A 266 -3.09 15.29 -19.99
C PRO A 266 -2.73 14.76 -21.38
N PHE A 267 -2.81 15.60 -22.40
CA PHE A 267 -2.38 15.28 -23.76
C PHE A 267 -2.04 16.55 -24.55
N VAL A 268 -1.35 16.39 -25.68
CA VAL A 268 -0.94 17.53 -26.53
C VAL A 268 -1.31 17.26 -27.98
N THR A 269 -2.27 18.03 -28.52
CA THR A 269 -2.48 18.22 -29.97
C THR A 269 -3.42 19.39 -30.32
N PRO A 270 -3.02 20.32 -31.21
CA PRO A 270 -1.68 20.90 -31.28
C PRO A 270 -1.32 21.73 -30.02
N LEU A 271 -2.24 21.83 -29.06
CA LEU A 271 -2.14 22.55 -27.80
C LEU A 271 -2.10 21.57 -26.63
N ALA A 272 -1.59 22.00 -25.48
CA ALA A 272 -1.66 21.23 -24.24
C ALA A 272 -3.09 21.26 -23.70
N ARG A 273 -3.60 20.09 -23.32
CA ARG A 273 -4.99 19.88 -22.91
C ARG A 273 -5.08 18.85 -21.79
N ILE A 274 -6.14 18.96 -21.00
CA ILE A 274 -6.57 17.91 -20.08
C ILE A 274 -7.97 17.46 -20.48
N LEU A 275 -8.14 16.16 -20.74
CA LEU A 275 -9.45 15.54 -20.95
C LEU A 275 -9.98 15.05 -19.59
N ILE A 276 -11.18 15.48 -19.22
CA ILE A 276 -11.86 14.98 -18.00
C ILE A 276 -13.10 14.19 -18.41
N MET A 277 -13.27 13.00 -17.81
CA MET A 277 -14.45 12.15 -18.01
C MET A 277 -14.83 11.42 -16.72
N ASP A 278 -16.11 11.09 -16.59
CA ASP A 278 -16.59 10.24 -15.50
C ASP A 278 -16.64 8.78 -15.98
N LEU A 279 -16.35 7.87 -15.07
CA LEU A 279 -16.41 6.43 -15.26
C LEU A 279 -17.45 5.86 -14.28
N ASN A 280 -18.13 4.77 -14.65
CA ASN A 280 -18.94 4.02 -13.70
C ASN A 280 -18.07 3.17 -12.75
N ASN A 281 -18.70 2.50 -11.77
CA ASN A 281 -18.01 1.60 -10.83
C ASN A 281 -17.25 0.44 -11.50
N SER A 282 -17.53 0.12 -12.75
CA SER A 282 -16.80 -0.89 -13.53
C SER A 282 -15.71 -0.27 -14.42
N GLY A 283 -15.34 0.99 -14.18
CA GLY A 283 -14.29 1.69 -14.91
C GLY A 283 -14.63 2.01 -16.38
N ASN A 284 -15.91 2.02 -16.77
CA ASN A 284 -16.33 2.34 -18.15
C ASN A 284 -16.75 3.80 -18.27
N VAL A 285 -16.40 4.44 -19.38
CA VAL A 285 -16.73 5.84 -19.66
C VAL A 285 -18.24 6.09 -19.67
N LEU A 286 -18.66 7.12 -18.94
CA LEU A 286 -20.02 7.65 -18.98
C LEU A 286 -20.17 8.62 -20.15
N THR A 287 -21.09 8.33 -21.06
CA THR A 287 -21.31 9.17 -22.24
C THR A 287 -21.83 10.55 -21.83
N GLY A 288 -21.28 11.61 -22.43
CA GLY A 288 -21.75 13.00 -22.24
C GLY A 288 -21.10 13.74 -21.06
N THR A 289 -20.18 13.12 -20.32
CA THR A 289 -19.48 13.76 -19.19
C THR A 289 -18.16 14.42 -19.59
N LYS A 290 -17.80 14.38 -20.88
CA LYS A 290 -16.56 14.94 -21.42
C LYS A 290 -16.41 16.43 -21.08
N LYS A 291 -15.27 16.81 -20.55
CA LYS A 291 -14.76 18.20 -20.47
C LYS A 291 -13.34 18.28 -21.02
N ILE A 292 -12.97 19.43 -21.58
CA ILE A 292 -11.60 19.69 -22.04
C ILE A 292 -11.14 21.02 -21.44
N ILE A 293 -10.00 20.98 -20.77
CA ILE A 293 -9.21 22.17 -20.46
C ILE A 293 -8.20 22.34 -21.58
N GLU A 294 -8.11 23.53 -22.17
CA GLU A 294 -7.13 23.83 -23.22
C GLU A 294 -6.24 25.00 -22.80
N LEU A 295 -4.93 24.84 -22.98
CA LEU A 295 -3.93 25.87 -22.77
C LEU A 295 -3.47 26.39 -24.14
N SER A 296 -3.93 27.59 -24.49
CA SER A 296 -3.62 28.22 -25.78
C SER A 296 -2.13 28.55 -25.91
N ALA A 297 -1.61 28.60 -27.14
CA ALA A 297 -0.26 29.10 -27.42
C ALA A 297 -0.32 30.56 -27.89
N SER A 298 0.53 31.43 -27.36
CA SER A 298 0.61 32.85 -27.78
C SER A 298 1.37 33.04 -29.10
N GLY A 299 2.15 32.04 -29.51
CA GLY A 299 3.03 32.10 -30.68
C GLY A 299 3.31 30.72 -31.28
N ASN A 300 4.59 30.36 -31.39
CA ASN A 300 4.98 29.09 -32.00
C ASN A 300 4.54 27.90 -31.12
N LEU A 301 3.74 27.02 -31.72
CA LEU A 301 3.20 25.81 -31.09
C LEU A 301 4.28 24.89 -30.50
N THR A 302 5.55 24.96 -30.89
CA THR A 302 6.57 24.05 -30.30
C THR A 302 7.35 24.66 -29.13
N SER A 303 7.33 25.98 -28.95
CA SER A 303 8.18 26.65 -27.93
C SER A 303 7.39 27.49 -26.93
N ASP A 304 6.11 27.72 -27.17
CA ASP A 304 5.29 28.69 -26.43
C ASP A 304 3.95 28.10 -25.95
N ARG A 305 3.92 26.78 -25.71
CA ARG A 305 2.75 26.09 -25.13
C ARG A 305 2.79 26.20 -23.60
N GLY A 306 1.61 26.22 -22.99
CA GLY A 306 1.49 25.94 -21.57
C GLY A 306 1.64 24.44 -21.30
N TYR A 307 2.86 23.94 -21.30
CA TYR A 307 3.14 22.52 -21.03
C TYR A 307 2.64 22.14 -19.64
N LEU A 308 1.84 21.07 -19.57
CA LEU A 308 1.30 20.51 -18.33
C LEU A 308 2.36 19.67 -17.62
N HIS A 309 2.40 19.78 -16.30
CA HIS A 309 3.41 19.14 -15.46
C HIS A 309 2.79 18.33 -14.32
N GLY A 310 1.88 18.91 -13.56
CA GLY A 310 1.13 18.21 -12.51
C GLY A 310 -0.36 18.50 -12.60
N ASN A 311 -1.18 17.58 -12.14
CA ASN A 311 -2.62 17.73 -12.05
C ASN A 311 -3.15 16.84 -10.93
N GLU A 312 -4.10 17.35 -10.15
CA GLU A 312 -4.62 16.62 -8.99
C GLU A 312 -6.07 17.00 -8.70
N PHE A 313 -6.93 16.01 -8.41
CA PHE A 313 -8.33 16.26 -8.09
C PHE A 313 -8.51 16.67 -6.63
N SER A 314 -9.43 17.60 -6.36
CA SER A 314 -9.93 17.78 -5.00
C SER A 314 -10.59 16.49 -4.49
N PRO A 315 -10.67 16.25 -3.16
CA PRO A 315 -11.28 15.02 -2.62
C PRO A 315 -12.70 14.73 -3.13
N SER A 316 -13.49 15.76 -3.40
CA SER A 316 -14.84 15.64 -4.00
C SER A 316 -14.85 15.32 -5.50
N GLY A 317 -13.73 15.52 -6.19
CA GLY A 317 -13.59 15.48 -7.65
C GLY A 317 -14.22 16.66 -8.38
N ASP A 318 -14.78 17.65 -7.68
CA ASP A 318 -15.43 18.82 -8.30
C ASP A 318 -14.43 19.85 -8.86
N TYR A 319 -13.18 19.80 -8.39
CA TYR A 319 -12.10 20.66 -8.84
C TYR A 319 -10.90 19.84 -9.29
N LEU A 320 -10.26 20.27 -10.39
CA LEU A 320 -8.96 19.76 -10.82
C LEU A 320 -7.94 20.89 -10.71
N PHE A 321 -6.91 20.69 -9.89
CA PHE A 321 -5.74 21.56 -9.80
C PHE A 321 -4.73 21.14 -10.85
N PHE A 322 -3.97 22.08 -11.41
CA PHE A 322 -2.91 21.74 -12.35
C PHE A 322 -1.83 22.82 -12.40
N THR A 323 -0.61 22.37 -12.71
CA THR A 323 0.56 23.23 -12.95
C THR A 323 0.91 23.21 -14.44
N HIS A 324 1.39 24.35 -14.94
CA HIS A 324 1.87 24.42 -16.30
C HIS A 324 2.90 25.53 -16.52
N SER A 325 3.70 25.39 -17.58
CA SER A 325 4.56 26.46 -18.08
C SER A 325 3.73 27.69 -18.49
N THR A 326 4.22 28.88 -18.23
CA THR A 326 3.49 30.12 -18.55
C THR A 326 3.77 30.61 -19.96
N ASN A 327 2.79 31.29 -20.53
CA ASN A 327 2.92 32.07 -21.77
C ASN A 327 1.98 33.30 -21.72
N ASP A 328 1.96 34.13 -22.76
CA ASP A 328 1.17 35.38 -22.74
C ASP A 328 -0.35 35.14 -22.62
N LEU A 329 -0.84 33.96 -23.02
CA LEU A 329 -2.25 33.57 -22.92
C LEU A 329 -2.60 32.77 -21.66
N ASN A 330 -1.59 32.19 -20.99
CA ASN A 330 -1.73 31.42 -19.75
C ASN A 330 -0.64 31.89 -18.78
N PRO A 331 -0.77 33.10 -18.21
CA PRO A 331 0.29 33.73 -17.42
C PRO A 331 0.41 33.16 -16.00
N ASN A 332 -0.56 32.37 -15.54
CA ASN A 332 -0.61 31.85 -14.18
C ASN A 332 -0.13 30.41 -14.18
N PRO A 333 0.97 30.04 -13.51
CA PRO A 333 1.51 28.68 -13.53
C PRO A 333 0.72 27.68 -12.69
N LEU A 334 -0.18 28.17 -11.83
CA LEU A 334 -0.97 27.39 -10.89
C LEU A 334 -2.45 27.80 -11.04
N GLU A 335 -3.28 26.86 -11.48
CA GLU A 335 -4.70 27.08 -11.70
C GLU A 335 -5.52 25.90 -11.16
N TYR A 336 -6.80 26.14 -10.92
CA TYR A 336 -7.79 25.09 -10.72
C TYR A 336 -8.97 25.28 -11.67
N TYR A 337 -9.59 24.17 -12.05
CA TYR A 337 -10.75 24.09 -12.90
C TYR A 337 -11.93 23.54 -12.12
N ASN A 338 -13.03 24.27 -12.06
CA ASN A 338 -14.29 23.77 -11.53
C ASN A 338 -15.00 22.96 -12.61
N VAL A 339 -15.16 21.66 -12.39
CA VAL A 339 -15.73 20.72 -13.37
C VAL A 339 -17.22 20.99 -13.64
N ASN A 340 -17.93 21.48 -12.63
CA ASN A 340 -19.38 21.74 -12.71
C ASN A 340 -19.70 23.04 -13.46
N THR A 341 -18.90 24.09 -13.25
CA THR A 341 -19.11 25.39 -13.91
C THR A 341 -18.27 25.59 -15.16
N GLU A 342 -17.31 24.67 -15.41
CA GLU A 342 -16.35 24.72 -16.51
C GLU A 342 -15.48 25.99 -16.50
N THR A 343 -15.13 26.46 -15.30
CA THR A 343 -14.38 27.71 -15.12
C THR A 343 -12.97 27.44 -14.59
N ARG A 344 -11.97 28.03 -15.26
CA ARG A 344 -10.57 28.06 -14.84
C ARG A 344 -10.28 29.28 -13.98
N THR A 345 -9.58 29.11 -12.87
CA THR A 345 -9.23 30.18 -11.93
C THR A 345 -7.79 30.04 -11.46
N ALA A 346 -7.05 31.15 -11.44
CA ALA A 346 -5.69 31.18 -10.92
C ALA A 346 -5.65 31.08 -9.39
N ILE A 347 -4.65 30.35 -8.87
CA ILE A 347 -4.36 30.35 -7.43
C ILE A 347 -3.56 31.60 -7.09
N ASN A 348 -4.05 32.39 -6.13
CA ASN A 348 -3.32 33.55 -5.61
C ASN A 348 -2.17 33.09 -4.69
N ALA A 349 -1.06 32.66 -5.30
CA ALA A 349 0.09 32.10 -4.62
C ALA A 349 1.28 33.06 -4.65
N SER A 350 1.87 33.35 -3.49
CA SER A 350 3.19 34.00 -3.43
C SER A 350 4.25 33.03 -3.93
N GLY A 351 5.12 33.48 -4.85
CA GLY A 351 6.15 32.62 -5.44
C GLY A 351 5.64 31.58 -6.44
N ALA A 352 4.45 31.75 -7.00
CA ALA A 352 3.82 30.77 -7.92
C ALA A 352 4.72 30.34 -9.09
N SER A 353 5.61 31.23 -9.56
CA SER A 353 6.59 30.95 -10.63
C SER A 353 7.60 29.87 -10.28
N ASP A 354 7.72 29.45 -9.03
CA ASP A 354 8.68 28.42 -8.64
C ASP A 354 8.12 27.00 -8.88
N PHE A 355 6.80 26.88 -9.11
CA PHE A 355 6.05 25.62 -9.09
C PHE A 355 5.50 25.19 -10.46
N PHE A 356 5.86 25.87 -11.56
CA PHE A 356 5.32 25.49 -12.88
C PHE A 356 5.73 24.09 -13.35
N ASN A 357 6.80 23.51 -12.77
CA ASN A 357 7.29 22.15 -13.01
C ASN A 357 6.98 21.20 -11.82
N SER A 358 5.98 21.52 -11.01
CA SER A 358 5.61 20.70 -9.84
C SER A 358 4.57 19.66 -10.24
N GLU A 359 4.74 18.40 -9.83
CA GLU A 359 3.59 17.51 -9.61
C GLU A 359 2.73 18.05 -8.48
N ILE A 360 1.48 17.59 -8.39
CA ILE A 360 0.57 17.98 -7.32
C ILE A 360 0.06 16.71 -6.67
N GLU A 361 0.13 16.64 -5.34
CA GLU A 361 -0.41 15.50 -4.61
C GLU A 361 -1.30 15.98 -3.46
N LEU A 362 -2.49 15.43 -3.33
CA LEU A 362 -3.30 15.54 -2.13
C LEU A 362 -2.60 14.77 -1.00
N ALA A 363 -2.63 15.26 0.23
CA ALA A 363 -2.08 14.53 1.37
C ALA A 363 -3.16 14.10 2.36
N LEU A 364 -2.79 13.22 3.30
CA LEU A 364 -3.67 12.75 4.37
C LEU A 364 -4.18 13.86 5.30
N ASP A 365 -3.51 15.02 5.31
CA ASP A 365 -3.97 16.19 6.06
C ASP A 365 -5.00 17.03 5.29
N GLY A 366 -5.41 16.58 4.11
CA GLY A 366 -6.42 17.20 3.25
C GLY A 366 -5.92 18.43 2.49
N LYS A 367 -4.60 18.67 2.44
CA LYS A 367 -4.00 19.75 1.67
C LYS A 367 -3.37 19.22 0.38
N MET A 368 -3.35 20.04 -0.65
CA MET A 368 -2.55 19.80 -1.86
C MET A 368 -1.12 20.26 -1.62
N TYR A 369 -0.14 19.49 -2.06
CA TYR A 369 1.27 19.84 -1.98
C TYR A 369 1.88 20.07 -3.36
N PHE A 370 2.86 20.97 -3.39
CA PHE A 370 3.57 21.37 -4.59
C PHE A 370 5.07 21.39 -4.28
N ALA A 371 5.90 20.78 -5.10
CA ALA A 371 7.34 20.68 -4.92
C ALA A 371 8.14 21.72 -5.73
N THR A 372 9.28 22.11 -5.16
CA THR A 372 10.35 22.85 -5.85
C THR A 372 11.70 22.18 -5.58
N SER A 373 12.79 22.83 -6.00
CA SER A 373 14.15 22.41 -5.70
C SER A 373 14.54 22.42 -4.22
N ASP A 374 13.75 23.02 -3.33
CA ASP A 374 14.15 23.24 -1.93
C ASP A 374 13.02 23.18 -0.91
N ARG A 375 11.76 23.08 -1.33
CA ARG A 375 10.62 23.04 -0.41
C ARG A 375 9.37 22.41 -1.02
N LEU A 376 8.43 22.10 -0.14
CA LEU A 376 7.03 21.94 -0.48
C LEU A 376 6.22 23.18 -0.08
N ALA A 377 5.33 23.60 -0.95
CA ALA A 377 4.21 24.48 -0.62
C ALA A 377 2.92 23.68 -0.44
N THR A 378 1.92 24.26 0.22
CA THR A 378 0.60 23.65 0.36
C THR A 378 -0.53 24.59 -0.03
N PHE A 379 -1.62 24.03 -0.54
CA PHE A 379 -2.91 24.69 -0.67
C PHE A 379 -3.97 23.97 0.16
N SER A 380 -4.61 24.68 1.11
CA SER A 380 -5.65 24.10 1.96
C SER A 380 -7.04 24.19 1.36
N ASN A 381 -7.94 23.34 1.84
CA ASN A 381 -9.37 23.31 1.48
C ASN A 381 -9.64 23.20 -0.04
N PRO A 382 -9.07 22.17 -0.71
CA PRO A 382 -9.20 22.00 -2.16
C PRO A 382 -10.65 21.80 -2.64
N ASP A 383 -11.56 21.31 -1.79
CA ASP A 383 -12.99 21.20 -2.11
C ASP A 383 -13.75 22.53 -2.09
N ASN A 384 -13.13 23.59 -1.56
CA ASN A 384 -13.68 24.94 -1.59
C ASN A 384 -12.57 25.98 -1.77
N PRO A 385 -11.95 26.03 -2.97
CA PRO A 385 -10.73 26.78 -3.22
C PRO A 385 -10.89 28.29 -3.01
N GLY A 386 -12.11 28.83 -3.07
CA GLY A 386 -12.39 30.24 -2.75
C GLY A 386 -12.07 30.63 -1.30
N SER A 387 -11.96 29.65 -0.40
CA SER A 387 -11.53 29.84 0.99
C SER A 387 -10.20 29.16 1.31
N GLY A 388 -9.54 28.58 0.30
CA GLY A 388 -8.26 27.91 0.45
C GLY A 388 -7.12 28.88 0.76
N THR A 389 -6.11 28.40 1.46
CA THR A 389 -4.93 29.20 1.86
C THR A 389 -3.67 28.60 1.26
N TRP A 390 -2.88 29.44 0.59
CA TRP A 390 -1.54 29.09 0.10
C TRP A 390 -0.49 29.28 1.19
N THR A 391 0.34 28.27 1.41
CA THR A 391 1.53 28.34 2.26
C THR A 391 2.76 28.00 1.43
N ASN A 392 3.55 29.00 1.06
CA ASN A 392 4.67 28.84 0.11
C ASN A 392 5.84 27.96 0.62
N ASN A 393 6.00 27.81 1.93
CA ASN A 393 7.06 26.98 2.51
C ASN A 393 6.50 26.22 3.72
N ALA A 394 5.78 25.13 3.43
CA ALA A 394 5.23 24.24 4.44
C ALA A 394 6.31 23.28 4.97
N VAL A 395 7.15 22.76 4.07
CA VAL A 395 8.24 21.84 4.42
C VAL A 395 9.49 22.24 3.65
N SER A 396 10.61 22.44 4.34
CA SER A 396 11.90 22.76 3.71
C SER A 396 12.83 21.55 3.63
N PHE A 397 13.60 21.45 2.56
CA PHE A 397 14.66 20.45 2.38
C PHE A 397 15.88 21.05 1.68
N GLY A 398 17.00 20.32 1.66
CA GLY A 398 18.31 20.89 1.29
C GLY A 398 18.45 21.19 -0.20
N SER A 399 18.17 20.21 -1.04
CA SER A 399 18.15 20.35 -2.50
C SER A 399 17.38 19.18 -3.10
N TYR A 400 16.63 19.45 -4.14
CA TYR A 400 15.96 18.47 -4.99
C TYR A 400 16.27 18.82 -6.44
N THR A 401 16.96 17.91 -7.12
CA THR A 401 17.20 18.04 -8.55
C THR A 401 15.93 17.63 -9.28
N TYR A 402 15.37 18.51 -10.12
CA TYR A 402 14.23 18.11 -10.96
C TYR A 402 14.66 16.98 -11.89
N ASN A 403 13.86 15.91 -11.96
CA ASN A 403 14.10 14.78 -12.84
C ASN A 403 14.03 15.27 -14.31
N LYS A 404 14.84 14.70 -15.21
CA LYS A 404 14.85 15.03 -16.66
C LYS A 404 14.54 13.80 -17.51
N SER A 405 13.74 13.99 -18.57
CA SER A 405 13.29 12.91 -19.49
C SER A 405 14.38 12.18 -20.28
N THR A 406 15.65 12.59 -20.21
CA THR A 406 16.76 11.96 -20.94
C THR A 406 18.02 11.97 -20.11
N ALA A 407 18.43 10.79 -19.63
CA ALA A 407 19.75 10.58 -19.05
C ALA A 407 20.84 10.97 -20.08
N GLY A 408 21.67 11.96 -19.75
CA GLY A 408 22.92 12.23 -20.46
C GLY A 408 22.86 13.14 -21.70
N LEU A 409 21.76 13.88 -21.95
CA LEU A 409 21.84 15.01 -22.88
C LEU A 409 22.38 16.25 -22.13
N PRO A 410 23.45 16.91 -22.60
CA PRO A 410 23.96 18.12 -21.97
C PRO A 410 22.89 19.22 -21.99
N ASP A 411 22.92 20.09 -20.96
CA ASP A 411 22.12 21.31 -20.87
C ASP A 411 22.43 22.23 -22.06
N ASN A 412 21.84 21.94 -23.22
CA ASN A 412 21.82 22.90 -24.32
C ASN A 412 20.74 23.93 -23.97
N ALA A 413 21.20 24.91 -23.20
CA ALA A 413 20.46 26.10 -22.77
C ALA A 413 19.63 26.67 -23.94
N GLY A 414 18.32 26.39 -23.93
CA GLY A 414 17.40 26.95 -24.91
C GLY A 414 16.05 26.23 -25.05
N ASN A 415 15.97 24.91 -24.83
CA ASN A 415 14.76 24.11 -25.12
C ASN A 415 14.25 23.24 -23.96
N ASN A 416 14.67 23.50 -22.71
CA ASN A 416 14.53 22.57 -21.57
C ASN A 416 13.23 22.69 -20.74
N TYR A 417 12.24 23.48 -21.16
CA TYR A 417 11.00 23.72 -20.39
C TYR A 417 9.94 22.60 -20.50
N GLN A 418 10.18 21.60 -21.36
CA GLN A 418 9.19 20.60 -21.77
C GLN A 418 9.31 19.28 -21.00
N SER A 419 10.32 19.13 -20.15
CA SER A 419 10.82 17.80 -19.79
C SER A 419 11.28 17.65 -18.35
N GLY A 420 11.22 18.71 -17.54
CA GLY A 420 11.68 18.72 -16.15
C GLY A 420 10.51 18.74 -15.17
N LEU A 421 10.54 17.88 -14.16
CA LEU A 421 9.45 17.72 -13.19
C LEU A 421 10.04 17.51 -11.80
N TYR A 422 9.47 18.18 -10.80
CA TYR A 422 9.68 17.85 -9.39
C TYR A 422 8.66 16.80 -9.01
N LEU A 423 9.12 15.55 -8.94
CA LEU A 423 8.24 14.44 -8.65
C LEU A 423 7.80 14.45 -7.20
N LEU A 424 6.55 14.10 -7.00
CA LEU A 424 6.04 13.63 -5.73
C LEU A 424 5.75 12.13 -5.87
N PRO A 425 5.74 11.38 -4.76
CA PRO A 425 5.51 9.95 -4.83
C PRO A 425 4.04 9.67 -5.13
N ASP A 426 3.73 9.23 -6.35
CA ASP A 426 2.41 8.78 -6.79
C ASP A 426 1.75 7.79 -5.77
N GLN A 427 0.42 7.77 -5.71
CA GLN A 427 -0.46 7.14 -4.70
C GLN A 427 -0.87 7.99 -3.50
N ILE A 428 -1.28 9.22 -3.75
CA ILE A 428 -1.79 10.10 -2.69
C ILE A 428 -3.04 10.90 -3.10
N ASP A 429 -3.76 10.44 -4.12
CA ASP A 429 -5.08 10.91 -4.60
C ASP A 429 -6.28 10.71 -3.63
N GLY A 430 -6.02 10.52 -2.35
CA GLY A 430 -7.02 10.28 -1.30
C GLY A 430 -7.60 8.85 -1.27
N MET A 431 -7.14 7.94 -2.14
CA MET A 431 -7.70 6.59 -2.23
C MET A 431 -7.15 5.63 -1.19
N ASP A 432 -8.00 4.65 -0.83
CA ASP A 432 -7.67 3.61 0.12
C ASP A 432 -6.92 2.46 -0.57
N TYR A 433 -5.59 2.50 -0.48
CA TYR A 433 -4.71 1.46 -1.01
C TYR A 433 -4.51 0.30 -0.02
N PHE A 434 -4.83 0.48 1.26
CA PHE A 434 -4.54 -0.53 2.29
C PHE A 434 -5.80 -1.18 2.88
N ASN A 435 -6.99 -0.88 2.34
CA ASN A 435 -8.22 -1.56 2.72
C ASN A 435 -8.04 -3.06 2.58
N GLY A 436 -8.28 -3.80 3.67
CA GLY A 436 -8.08 -5.24 3.72
C GLY A 436 -6.67 -5.72 4.09
N ILE A 437 -5.63 -4.88 3.99
CA ILE A 437 -4.25 -5.27 4.36
C ILE A 437 -4.13 -5.44 5.87
N LYS A 438 -4.03 -6.69 6.34
CA LYS A 438 -3.79 -7.00 7.76
C LYS A 438 -2.28 -7.00 8.05
N THR A 439 -1.88 -6.34 9.13
CA THR A 439 -0.48 -6.18 9.54
C THR A 439 0.05 -7.38 10.30
N ILE A 440 1.34 -7.66 10.16
CA ILE A 440 2.10 -8.54 11.06
C ILE A 440 2.83 -7.66 12.08
N ASP A 441 2.71 -7.98 13.36
CA ASP A 441 3.47 -7.31 14.41
C ASP A 441 4.74 -8.09 14.76
N GLN A 442 4.70 -9.42 14.75
CA GLN A 442 5.88 -10.29 14.93
C GLN A 442 5.90 -11.42 13.90
N VAL A 443 7.09 -11.70 13.36
CA VAL A 443 7.32 -12.91 12.58
C VAL A 443 7.37 -14.12 13.52
N GLU A 444 8.31 -14.11 14.46
CA GLU A 444 8.43 -15.07 15.55
C GLU A 444 8.65 -14.31 16.86
N TYR A 445 8.16 -14.85 17.97
CA TYR A 445 8.44 -14.31 19.30
C TYR A 445 8.67 -15.41 20.33
N THR A 446 9.83 -15.39 20.99
CA THR A 446 10.14 -16.31 22.10
C THR A 446 10.14 -15.56 23.43
N ALA A 447 9.20 -15.91 24.30
CA ALA A 447 9.14 -15.39 25.66
C ALA A 447 10.20 -16.08 26.54
N THR A 448 11.31 -15.38 26.80
CA THR A 448 12.43 -15.87 27.62
C THR A 448 12.35 -15.48 29.10
N THR A 449 11.44 -14.56 29.45
CA THR A 449 11.28 -14.04 30.81
C THR A 449 9.84 -14.06 31.27
N SER A 450 9.62 -14.45 32.54
CA SER A 450 8.28 -14.55 33.10
C SER A 450 7.66 -13.16 33.28
N ALA A 451 6.48 -12.93 32.72
CA ALA A 451 5.84 -11.62 32.68
C ALA A 451 4.30 -11.70 32.70
N THR A 452 3.68 -10.53 32.84
CA THR A 452 2.24 -10.34 32.57
C THR A 452 2.11 -9.33 31.45
N TRP A 453 1.45 -9.72 30.37
CA TRP A 453 1.18 -8.91 29.20
C TRP A 453 -0.27 -8.42 29.25
N THR A 454 -0.43 -7.13 29.04
CA THR A 454 -1.69 -6.38 28.96
C THR A 454 -1.60 -5.41 27.77
N PRO A 455 -2.70 -4.77 27.36
CA PRO A 455 -2.67 -3.77 26.29
C PRO A 455 -1.68 -2.62 26.52
N GLU A 456 -1.31 -2.34 27.77
CA GLU A 456 -0.40 -1.26 28.15
C GLU A 456 1.08 -1.67 28.14
N ASN A 457 1.39 -2.95 27.95
CA ASN A 457 2.77 -3.47 27.96
C ASN A 457 2.89 -4.73 27.09
N ASN A 458 2.30 -4.71 25.90
CA ASN A 458 2.24 -5.83 24.98
C ASN A 458 3.56 -6.00 24.20
N PRO A 459 4.44 -6.96 24.56
CA PRO A 459 5.74 -7.06 23.89
C PRO A 459 5.62 -7.59 22.46
N LEU A 460 4.45 -8.10 22.06
CA LEU A 460 4.19 -8.56 20.69
C LEU A 460 3.86 -7.40 19.76
N ASN A 461 3.58 -6.20 20.28
CA ASN A 461 3.22 -5.03 19.48
C ASN A 461 3.92 -3.78 20.03
N ASN A 462 5.27 -3.81 20.06
CA ASN A 462 6.09 -2.67 20.48
C ASN A 462 5.66 -2.03 21.83
N ASP A 463 5.28 -2.87 22.79
CA ASP A 463 4.77 -2.50 24.12
C ASP A 463 3.44 -1.71 24.12
N GLY A 464 2.63 -1.82 23.06
CA GLY A 464 1.37 -1.08 22.95
C GLY A 464 0.21 -1.85 22.30
N GLY A 465 -1.01 -1.53 22.73
CA GLY A 465 -2.24 -1.94 22.07
C GLY A 465 -2.78 -3.31 22.49
N PRO A 466 -4.11 -3.54 22.36
CA PRO A 466 -4.76 -4.77 22.79
C PRO A 466 -4.66 -5.91 21.78
N VAL A 467 -4.24 -5.64 20.55
CA VAL A 467 -4.15 -6.63 19.46
C VAL A 467 -2.69 -6.82 19.07
N ALA A 468 -2.27 -8.07 18.84
CA ALA A 468 -1.01 -8.41 18.21
C ALA A 468 -1.19 -9.50 17.16
N VAL A 469 -0.39 -9.47 16.09
CA VAL A 469 -0.39 -10.47 15.02
C VAL A 469 0.95 -11.19 14.92
N ILE A 470 0.92 -12.53 14.90
CA ILE A 470 2.07 -13.43 14.79
C ILE A 470 2.03 -14.17 13.45
N ARG A 471 3.13 -14.14 12.68
CA ARG A 471 3.23 -14.83 11.38
C ARG A 471 3.54 -16.31 11.48
N ASP A 472 4.54 -16.67 12.29
CA ASP A 472 5.11 -18.02 12.27
C ASP A 472 4.92 -18.69 13.63
N GLU A 473 5.58 -18.21 14.69
CA GLU A 473 5.54 -18.90 15.99
C GLU A 473 5.59 -17.95 17.19
N LEU A 474 4.73 -18.22 18.19
CA LEU A 474 4.83 -17.69 19.54
C LEU A 474 5.25 -18.80 20.51
N THR A 475 6.46 -18.71 21.06
CA THR A 475 7.03 -19.72 21.96
C THR A 475 7.10 -19.25 23.40
N ILE A 476 6.55 -20.04 24.31
CA ILE A 476 6.69 -19.90 25.76
C ILE A 476 7.77 -20.87 26.22
N GLN A 477 8.97 -20.33 26.49
CA GLN A 477 10.14 -21.14 26.78
C GLN A 477 10.00 -21.95 28.09
N ALA A 478 10.75 -23.06 28.18
CA ALA A 478 10.86 -23.88 29.37
C ALA A 478 11.16 -23.05 30.62
N GLY A 479 10.42 -23.31 31.70
CA GLY A 479 10.53 -22.59 32.97
C GLY A 479 9.93 -21.19 32.99
N VAL A 480 9.46 -20.66 31.86
CA VAL A 480 8.86 -19.33 31.76
C VAL A 480 7.36 -19.38 32.06
N THR A 481 6.87 -18.41 32.83
CA THR A 481 5.43 -18.19 33.07
C THR A 481 4.97 -16.89 32.45
N ILE A 482 4.12 -16.97 31.44
CA ILE A 482 3.45 -15.83 30.81
C ILE A 482 1.98 -15.79 31.21
N ARG A 483 1.51 -14.58 31.56
CA ARG A 483 0.09 -14.29 31.77
C ARG A 483 -0.36 -13.26 30.77
N ILE A 484 -1.32 -13.59 29.93
CA ILE A 484 -1.91 -12.68 28.94
C ILE A 484 -3.29 -12.26 29.42
N LYS A 485 -3.57 -10.96 29.40
CA LYS A 485 -4.84 -10.42 29.90
C LYS A 485 -5.43 -9.37 28.98
N ASN A 486 -6.74 -9.47 28.70
CA ASN A 486 -7.49 -8.45 27.96
C ASN A 486 -6.89 -8.14 26.58
N MET A 487 -6.39 -9.16 25.89
CA MET A 487 -5.71 -9.02 24.60
C MET A 487 -6.29 -9.99 23.58
N GLU A 488 -6.09 -9.66 22.31
CA GLU A 488 -6.36 -10.52 21.17
C GLU A 488 -5.04 -10.79 20.46
N ILE A 489 -4.71 -12.06 20.28
CA ILE A 489 -3.52 -12.48 19.54
C ILE A 489 -4.00 -13.22 18.29
N ARG A 490 -3.63 -12.68 17.13
CA ARG A 490 -3.99 -13.21 15.83
C ARG A 490 -2.80 -13.97 15.24
N PHE A 491 -3.08 -15.08 14.59
CA PHE A 491 -2.09 -15.98 14.02
C PHE A 491 -2.33 -16.10 12.52
N GLU A 492 -1.28 -15.96 11.70
CA GLU A 492 -1.40 -16.23 10.27
C GLU A 492 -1.65 -17.72 9.97
N ALA A 493 -2.04 -18.03 8.74
CA ALA A 493 -2.18 -19.40 8.28
C ALA A 493 -0.85 -20.17 8.47
N GLY A 494 -0.92 -21.36 9.05
CA GLY A 494 0.27 -22.15 9.40
C GLY A 494 1.02 -21.71 10.67
N ALA A 495 0.65 -20.57 11.27
CA ALA A 495 1.29 -20.10 12.50
C ALA A 495 0.84 -20.91 13.73
N GLN A 496 1.69 -20.98 14.75
CA GLN A 496 1.41 -21.76 15.97
C GLN A 496 1.81 -21.06 17.27
N LEU A 497 1.24 -21.54 18.38
CA LEU A 497 1.70 -21.22 19.73
C LEU A 497 2.28 -22.47 20.37
N LEU A 498 3.59 -22.44 20.67
CA LEU A 498 4.29 -23.52 21.35
C LEU A 498 4.48 -23.20 22.85
N ILE A 499 4.09 -24.12 23.72
CA ILE A 499 4.43 -24.09 25.14
C ILE A 499 5.39 -25.25 25.41
N GLU A 500 6.67 -24.93 25.57
CA GLU A 500 7.71 -25.92 25.84
C GLU A 500 7.47 -26.63 27.19
N SER A 501 8.08 -27.81 27.34
CA SER A 501 8.06 -28.55 28.60
C SER A 501 8.49 -27.67 29.78
N THR A 502 7.72 -27.68 30.86
CA THR A 502 7.83 -26.83 32.08
C THR A 502 7.43 -25.35 31.92
N GLY A 503 7.22 -24.88 30.69
CA GLY A 503 6.62 -23.58 30.40
C GLY A 503 5.17 -23.49 30.89
N PHE A 504 4.69 -22.26 31.13
CA PHE A 504 3.32 -22.03 31.60
C PHE A 504 2.70 -20.79 30.98
N LEU A 505 1.65 -21.00 30.18
CA LEU A 505 0.80 -19.94 29.67
C LEU A 505 -0.52 -19.87 30.44
N ARG A 506 -0.89 -18.67 30.88
CA ARG A 506 -2.21 -18.38 31.45
C ARG A 506 -2.91 -17.29 30.67
N LEU A 507 -4.09 -17.61 30.16
CA LEU A 507 -4.98 -16.69 29.45
C LEU A 507 -6.10 -16.23 30.38
N GLN A 508 -6.37 -14.92 30.40
CA GLN A 508 -7.47 -14.34 31.18
C GLN A 508 -8.18 -13.25 30.37
N ASN A 509 -9.39 -13.52 29.91
CA ASN A 509 -10.13 -12.63 29.01
C ASN A 509 -9.27 -12.30 27.77
N THR A 510 -8.81 -13.36 27.11
CA THR A 510 -7.88 -13.30 25.96
C THR A 510 -8.44 -14.13 24.84
N VAL A 511 -8.35 -13.61 23.62
CA VAL A 511 -8.72 -14.31 22.39
C VAL A 511 -7.44 -14.73 21.66
N LEU A 512 -7.32 -16.01 21.33
CA LEU A 512 -6.35 -16.50 20.35
C LEU A 512 -7.14 -16.89 19.11
N THR A 513 -6.84 -16.28 17.97
CA THR A 513 -7.60 -16.50 16.72
C THR A 513 -6.68 -16.42 15.51
N ASN A 514 -7.18 -16.82 14.35
CA ASN A 514 -6.53 -16.51 13.08
C ASN A 514 -6.55 -15.01 12.75
N ASN A 515 -5.56 -14.54 11.99
CA ASN A 515 -5.58 -13.21 11.41
C ASN A 515 -6.44 -13.16 10.14
N CYS A 516 -6.45 -14.25 9.36
CA CYS A 516 -7.08 -14.37 8.05
C CYS A 516 -8.37 -15.16 8.02
N ASP A 517 -8.95 -15.35 6.83
CA ASP A 517 -10.04 -16.30 6.59
C ASP A 517 -9.49 -17.72 6.34
N ASP A 518 -8.43 -18.11 7.03
CA ASP A 518 -7.88 -19.48 7.03
C ASP A 518 -7.54 -19.92 8.47
N PHE A 519 -7.43 -21.23 8.68
CA PHE A 519 -7.08 -21.80 9.97
C PHE A 519 -5.60 -21.54 10.32
N TRP A 520 -5.32 -21.21 11.57
CA TRP A 520 -3.97 -21.32 12.14
C TRP A 520 -3.76 -22.70 12.77
N GLU A 521 -2.52 -23.11 13.08
CA GLU A 521 -2.24 -24.48 13.56
C GLU A 521 -2.81 -24.74 14.96
N GLY A 522 -2.91 -23.69 15.79
CA GLY A 522 -3.41 -23.76 17.16
C GLY A 522 -2.32 -23.86 18.22
N VAL A 523 -2.70 -24.27 19.44
CA VAL A 523 -1.79 -24.32 20.59
C VAL A 523 -1.19 -25.72 20.78
N LYS A 524 0.14 -25.82 20.78
CA LYS A 524 0.89 -27.04 21.08
C LYS A 524 1.44 -26.99 22.50
N VAL A 525 1.08 -27.98 23.32
CA VAL A 525 1.53 -28.07 24.71
C VAL A 525 2.44 -29.28 24.88
N GLU A 526 3.74 -29.03 24.92
CA GLU A 526 4.74 -30.08 25.05
C GLU A 526 4.69 -30.77 26.40
N GLY A 527 5.13 -32.01 26.38
CA GLY A 527 5.32 -32.79 27.59
C GLY A 527 6.37 -33.87 27.47
N THR A 528 6.74 -34.43 28.62
CA THR A 528 7.52 -35.68 28.66
C THR A 528 6.56 -36.87 28.67
N THR A 529 6.41 -37.55 27.53
CA THR A 529 5.42 -38.62 27.28
C THR A 529 5.40 -39.70 28.38
N SER A 530 6.57 -40.11 28.88
CA SER A 530 6.71 -41.20 29.86
C SER A 530 6.72 -40.74 31.32
N ALA A 531 6.74 -39.43 31.60
CA ALA A 531 6.84 -38.90 32.96
C ALA A 531 5.45 -38.61 33.54
N THR A 532 5.31 -38.70 34.87
CA THR A 532 4.10 -38.27 35.57
C THR A 532 3.76 -36.81 35.23
N GLN A 533 2.50 -36.51 34.93
CA GLN A 533 2.06 -35.13 34.72
C GLN A 533 2.24 -34.29 35.98
N THR A 534 3.30 -33.49 35.99
CA THR A 534 3.62 -32.51 37.04
C THR A 534 4.24 -31.27 36.39
N THR A 535 4.34 -30.18 37.14
CA THR A 535 4.97 -28.94 36.68
C THR A 535 6.46 -29.08 36.31
N SER A 536 7.10 -30.16 36.76
CA SER A 536 8.53 -30.43 36.51
C SER A 536 8.80 -31.08 35.15
N TYR A 537 7.77 -31.55 34.44
CA TYR A 537 7.94 -32.33 33.20
C TYR A 537 7.04 -31.88 32.06
N GLN A 538 6.00 -31.09 32.33
CA GLN A 538 4.96 -30.78 31.36
C GLN A 538 4.84 -29.27 31.15
N GLY A 539 4.69 -28.87 29.89
CA GLY A 539 4.14 -27.58 29.52
C GLY A 539 2.70 -27.47 30.00
N ARG A 540 2.25 -26.24 30.24
CA ARG A 540 0.94 -25.98 30.84
C ARG A 540 0.21 -24.86 30.12
N LEU A 541 -1.03 -25.13 29.74
CA LEU A 541 -2.00 -24.13 29.32
C LEU A 541 -3.11 -24.00 30.37
N MET A 542 -3.39 -22.76 30.78
CA MET A 542 -4.53 -22.43 31.64
C MET A 542 -5.40 -21.35 31.01
N MET A 543 -6.64 -21.67 30.67
CA MET A 543 -7.63 -20.74 30.14
C MET A 543 -8.68 -20.40 31.20
N GLN A 544 -8.94 -19.10 31.40
CA GLN A 544 -9.90 -18.61 32.38
C GLN A 544 -10.60 -17.33 31.90
N SER A 545 -11.64 -16.91 32.64
CA SER A 545 -12.28 -15.60 32.46
C SER A 545 -12.77 -15.35 31.03
N GLU A 546 -13.51 -16.30 30.46
CA GLU A 546 -14.08 -16.19 29.11
C GLU A 546 -13.04 -16.09 27.98
N SER A 547 -11.78 -16.47 28.23
CA SER A 547 -10.80 -16.65 27.15
C SER A 547 -11.29 -17.63 26.08
N SER A 548 -10.91 -17.35 24.83
CA SER A 548 -11.26 -18.17 23.67
C SER A 548 -10.07 -18.58 22.82
N ILE A 549 -10.20 -19.75 22.18
CA ILE A 549 -9.38 -20.20 21.06
C ILE A 549 -10.30 -20.42 19.87
N GLU A 550 -10.03 -19.72 18.78
CA GLU A 550 -10.91 -19.58 17.63
C GLU A 550 -10.21 -19.91 16.32
N ASN A 551 -10.96 -20.48 15.36
CA ASN A 551 -10.53 -20.67 13.97
C ASN A 551 -9.16 -21.35 13.81
N ALA A 552 -8.83 -22.35 14.64
CA ALA A 552 -7.62 -23.16 14.50
C ALA A 552 -7.91 -24.51 13.80
N LEU A 553 -6.89 -25.10 13.16
CA LEU A 553 -6.91 -26.50 12.74
C LEU A 553 -7.09 -27.39 13.97
N VAL A 554 -6.28 -27.16 15.00
CA VAL A 554 -6.43 -27.83 16.30
C VAL A 554 -6.31 -26.81 17.42
N GLY A 555 -7.43 -26.39 18.01
CA GLY A 555 -7.48 -25.34 19.04
C GLY A 555 -6.41 -25.53 20.12
N VAL A 556 -6.34 -26.73 20.69
CA VAL A 556 -5.19 -27.12 21.52
C VAL A 556 -4.88 -28.61 21.39
N THR A 557 -3.58 -28.94 21.30
CA THR A 557 -3.10 -30.32 21.25
C THR A 557 -1.97 -30.59 22.24
N THR A 558 -1.95 -31.83 22.76
CA THR A 558 -0.79 -32.40 23.46
C THR A 558 0.08 -33.26 22.54
N GLU A 559 -0.21 -33.30 21.25
CA GLU A 559 0.60 -33.95 20.22
C GLU A 559 1.67 -32.99 19.73
N VAL A 560 2.93 -33.23 20.13
CA VAL A 560 4.08 -32.51 19.62
C VAL A 560 5.11 -33.51 19.10
N ASP A 561 5.69 -33.21 17.94
CA ASP A 561 6.73 -33.99 17.24
C ASP A 561 6.44 -35.51 17.16
N GLY A 562 5.33 -35.88 16.52
CA GLY A 562 5.03 -37.28 16.21
C GLY A 562 4.99 -38.21 17.42
N LEU A 563 4.51 -37.71 18.57
CA LEU A 563 4.35 -38.38 19.88
C LEU A 563 5.60 -38.44 20.77
N SER A 564 6.73 -37.90 20.33
CA SER A 564 7.97 -37.90 21.11
C SER A 564 7.87 -36.98 22.34
N GLN A 565 7.05 -35.92 22.26
CA GLN A 565 6.89 -34.86 23.27
C GLN A 565 5.43 -34.62 23.67
N SER A 566 4.72 -35.69 24.06
CA SER A 566 3.33 -35.60 24.49
C SER A 566 3.16 -35.53 26.01
N GLY A 567 1.95 -35.21 26.48
CA GLY A 567 1.63 -35.23 27.92
C GLY A 567 1.55 -33.85 28.59
N GLY A 568 1.53 -32.78 27.80
CA GLY A 568 1.18 -31.44 28.27
C GLY A 568 -0.12 -31.41 29.10
N ILE A 569 -0.24 -30.41 29.98
CA ILE A 569 -1.41 -30.26 30.86
C ILE A 569 -2.26 -29.08 30.38
N ILE A 570 -3.53 -29.35 30.11
CA ILE A 570 -4.50 -28.35 29.66
C ILE A 570 -5.58 -28.18 30.73
N THR A 571 -5.77 -26.96 31.20
CA THR A 571 -6.83 -26.62 32.16
C THR A 571 -7.64 -25.47 31.62
N ALA A 572 -8.96 -25.63 31.54
CA ALA A 572 -9.85 -24.57 31.07
C ALA A 572 -11.07 -24.44 31.98
N SER A 573 -11.41 -23.20 32.33
CA SER A 573 -12.59 -22.90 33.16
C SER A 573 -13.35 -21.70 32.62
N SER A 574 -14.64 -21.89 32.33
CA SER A 574 -15.50 -20.84 31.75
C SER A 574 -14.89 -20.23 30.49
N SER A 575 -14.36 -21.06 29.60
CA SER A 575 -13.69 -20.67 28.35
C SER A 575 -14.43 -21.18 27.13
N VAL A 576 -14.05 -20.67 25.96
CA VAL A 576 -14.72 -21.00 24.69
C VAL A 576 -13.72 -21.56 23.68
N PHE A 577 -14.11 -22.62 23.00
CA PHE A 577 -13.48 -23.08 21.78
C PHE A 577 -14.52 -22.95 20.68
N ILE A 578 -14.21 -22.21 19.62
CA ILE A 578 -15.19 -21.86 18.60
C ILE A 578 -14.60 -21.93 17.20
N ASN A 579 -15.34 -22.55 16.28
CA ASN A 579 -14.99 -22.66 14.87
C ASN A 579 -13.61 -23.29 14.60
N ASN A 580 -13.05 -24.07 15.53
CA ASN A 580 -11.86 -24.87 15.25
C ASN A 580 -12.26 -26.12 14.44
N LEU A 581 -11.36 -26.63 13.59
CA LEU A 581 -11.56 -27.93 12.96
C LEU A 581 -11.52 -29.05 14.01
N GLN A 582 -10.60 -28.99 14.96
CA GLN A 582 -10.63 -29.78 16.18
C GLN A 582 -10.47 -28.86 17.40
N ASP A 583 -11.36 -28.88 18.39
CA ASP A 583 -11.19 -27.95 19.52
C ASP A 583 -10.07 -28.41 20.47
N VAL A 584 -10.03 -29.71 20.82
CA VAL A 584 -9.04 -30.29 21.73
C VAL A 584 -8.61 -31.67 21.26
N VAL A 585 -7.30 -31.91 21.17
CA VAL A 585 -6.69 -33.21 20.86
C VAL A 585 -5.77 -33.66 22.00
N PHE A 586 -6.11 -34.77 22.63
CA PHE A 586 -5.25 -35.43 23.62
C PHE A 586 -4.53 -36.62 23.01
N MET A 587 -3.24 -36.74 23.35
CA MET A 587 -2.52 -37.98 23.12
C MET A 587 -2.59 -38.87 24.35
N LYS A 588 -2.54 -40.17 24.10
CA LYS A 588 -2.53 -41.19 25.16
C LYS A 588 -1.35 -40.96 26.10
N HIS A 589 -1.67 -40.65 27.35
CA HIS A 589 -0.70 -40.54 28.42
C HIS A 589 -0.66 -41.85 29.25
N PRO A 590 0.53 -42.42 29.57
CA PRO A 590 0.62 -43.67 30.33
C PRO A 590 0.20 -43.53 31.81
N GLY A 591 0.23 -42.33 32.37
CA GLY A 591 -0.22 -42.03 33.74
C GLY A 591 -1.62 -41.43 33.83
N ASN A 592 -2.00 -40.97 35.03
CA ASN A 592 -3.24 -40.21 35.23
C ASN A 592 -3.14 -38.87 34.48
N ASN A 593 -4.08 -38.61 33.57
CA ASN A 593 -4.22 -37.30 32.95
C ASN A 593 -4.91 -36.33 33.95
N ILE A 594 -4.24 -35.22 34.27
CA ILE A 594 -4.72 -34.20 35.21
C ILE A 594 -5.30 -32.96 34.51
N SER A 595 -5.40 -32.99 33.18
CA SER A 595 -6.11 -31.98 32.40
C SER A 595 -7.60 -31.99 32.74
N TYR A 596 -8.24 -30.81 32.74
CA TYR A 596 -9.67 -30.70 33.02
C TYR A 596 -10.32 -29.48 32.37
N PHE A 597 -11.61 -29.61 32.08
CA PHE A 597 -12.44 -28.56 31.49
C PHE A 597 -13.69 -28.40 32.35
N SER A 598 -13.97 -27.17 32.81
CA SER A 598 -15.14 -26.88 33.65
C SER A 598 -15.90 -25.68 33.12
N GLY A 599 -17.19 -25.83 32.86
CA GLY A 599 -18.03 -24.74 32.34
C GLY A 599 -17.60 -24.19 30.97
N CYS A 600 -16.83 -24.95 30.19
CA CYS A 600 -16.38 -24.54 28.86
C CYS A 600 -17.46 -24.73 27.80
N LYS A 601 -17.40 -23.97 26.71
CA LYS A 601 -18.30 -24.08 25.56
C LYS A 601 -17.48 -24.46 24.33
N PHE A 602 -17.95 -25.47 23.60
CA PHE A 602 -17.40 -25.91 22.30
C PHE A 602 -18.47 -25.60 21.25
N LYS A 603 -18.12 -24.82 20.23
CA LYS A 603 -19.10 -24.25 19.30
C LYS A 603 -18.62 -24.29 17.86
N THR A 604 -19.57 -24.52 16.96
CA THR A 604 -19.42 -24.23 15.54
C THR A 604 -20.54 -23.31 15.13
N THR A 605 -20.24 -22.26 14.38
CA THR A 605 -21.17 -21.20 13.97
C THR A 605 -21.22 -21.07 12.45
N GLU A 606 -22.03 -20.14 11.95
CA GLU A 606 -22.06 -19.78 10.53
C GLU A 606 -20.71 -19.26 9.98
N ASN A 607 -19.81 -18.79 10.85
CA ASN A 607 -18.48 -18.28 10.49
C ASN A 607 -17.40 -19.38 10.50
N TYR A 608 -17.77 -20.65 10.43
CA TYR A 608 -16.81 -21.74 10.35
C TYR A 608 -16.12 -21.76 8.98
N LEU A 609 -14.78 -21.80 8.98
CA LEU A 609 -13.98 -21.71 7.76
C LEU A 609 -13.91 -23.01 6.95
N GLY A 610 -14.14 -24.16 7.61
CA GLY A 610 -14.04 -25.46 6.95
C GLY A 610 -15.29 -25.78 6.13
N ASP A 611 -15.11 -26.54 5.05
CA ASP A 611 -16.23 -27.11 4.29
C ASP A 611 -16.86 -28.26 5.09
N TYR A 612 -18.09 -28.07 5.57
CA TYR A 612 -18.86 -29.07 6.33
C TYR A 612 -19.01 -30.44 5.63
N THR A 613 -18.77 -30.52 4.31
CA THR A 613 -18.84 -31.77 3.55
C THR A 613 -17.54 -32.57 3.60
N THR A 614 -16.40 -31.94 3.81
CA THR A 614 -15.07 -32.56 3.80
C THR A 614 -14.29 -32.42 5.11
N GLN A 615 -14.65 -31.44 5.94
CA GLN A 615 -13.97 -31.04 7.16
C GLN A 615 -15.01 -30.88 8.28
N VAL A 616 -15.41 -31.99 8.87
CA VAL A 616 -16.41 -31.99 9.95
C VAL A 616 -15.73 -31.58 11.27
N PRO A 617 -16.17 -30.49 11.92
CA PRO A 617 -15.60 -30.05 13.19
C PRO A 617 -15.72 -31.16 14.25
N THR A 618 -14.63 -31.40 14.99
CA THR A 618 -14.59 -32.36 16.09
C THR A 618 -14.25 -31.66 17.39
N HIS A 619 -15.15 -31.68 18.37
CA HIS A 619 -14.90 -30.94 19.62
C HIS A 619 -13.74 -31.55 20.44
N VAL A 620 -13.82 -32.82 20.83
CA VAL A 620 -12.75 -33.44 21.64
C VAL A 620 -12.36 -34.78 21.05
N THR A 621 -11.07 -34.94 20.77
CA THR A 621 -10.43 -36.20 20.35
C THR A 621 -9.51 -36.70 21.47
N LEU A 622 -9.57 -38.00 21.77
CA LEU A 622 -8.88 -38.66 22.88
C LEU A 622 -7.91 -39.75 22.42
#